data_AF-A0A2E7E6H3-F1
#
_entry.id   AF-A0A2E7E6H3-F1
#
_cell.length_a   1.000
_cell.length_b   1.000
_cell.length_c   1.000
_cell.angle_alpha   90.00
_cell.angle_beta   90.00
_cell.angle_gamma   90.00
#
_symmetry.space_group_name_H-M   'P 1'
#
loop_
_entity.id
_entity.type
_entity.pdbx_description
1 polymer ?
#
loop_
_entity_poly.entity_id
_entity_poly.type
_entity_poly.pdbx_seq_one_letter_code
_entity_poly.pdbx_strand_id
1 'polypeptide(L)'
;MTNFTATTPCGKTIHVFDHKRSFDIQSPVQGETSWLANGFDQHWEITPEKGSSSIKRGRPVDELFWTLGYYTQSEALPGLCRRDDVVKVNRWPNLTRLPHQTSFHRIAALLTTRPTSIVLASKLLSLPETEVSQFYQAAACASYTTVINRKTTHFAQPQQLQQRPNHSLISRIFQRLAR
;
A
#
# COMPACT_ATOMS: atom_id res chain seq x y z
N MET A 1 36.10 22.22 -21.62
CA MET A 1 35.72 21.23 -20.59
C MET A 1 35.28 22.01 -19.38
N THR A 2 33.98 22.05 -19.09
CA THR A 2 33.43 22.84 -17.98
C THR A 2 32.57 21.90 -17.14
N ASN A 3 33.10 21.50 -15.99
CA ASN A 3 32.38 20.68 -15.02
C ASN A 3 31.64 21.62 -14.06
N PHE A 4 30.34 21.40 -13.88
CA PHE A 4 29.56 22.09 -12.87
C PHE A 4 29.33 21.15 -11.68
N THR A 5 29.85 21.54 -10.53
CA THR A 5 29.59 20.90 -9.24
C THR A 5 28.77 21.86 -8.39
N ALA A 6 27.58 21.42 -8.00
CA ALA A 6 26.75 22.12 -7.02
C ALA A 6 26.68 21.27 -5.74
N THR A 7 27.13 21.85 -4.64
CA THR A 7 27.15 21.21 -3.32
C THR A 7 26.02 21.78 -2.49
N THR A 8 25.04 20.95 -2.10
CA THR A 8 24.01 21.33 -1.13
C THR A 8 24.49 21.14 0.32
N PRO A 9 23.97 21.93 1.29
CA PRO A 9 24.51 22.04 2.65
C PRO A 9 24.39 20.77 3.52
N CYS A 10 23.80 19.68 3.02
CA CYS A 10 23.74 18.39 3.71
C CYS A 10 24.82 17.38 3.26
N GLY A 11 25.84 17.82 2.52
CA GLY A 11 27.05 17.04 2.24
C GLY A 11 26.89 15.89 1.24
N LYS A 12 25.79 15.84 0.48
CA LYS A 12 25.62 14.86 -0.61
C LYS A 12 25.90 15.52 -1.95
N THR A 13 26.90 14.99 -2.66
CA THR A 13 27.25 15.39 -4.02
C THR A 13 26.43 14.56 -5.00
N ILE A 14 25.68 15.22 -5.88
CA ILE A 14 24.91 14.56 -6.94
C ILE A 14 25.68 14.74 -8.25
N HIS A 15 26.09 13.63 -8.86
CA HIS A 15 26.65 13.62 -10.20
C HIS A 15 25.54 13.27 -11.19
N VAL A 16 25.24 14.21 -12.08
CA VAL A 16 24.32 14.00 -13.19
C VAL A 16 25.15 13.50 -14.38
N PHE A 17 24.86 12.27 -14.84
CA PHE A 17 25.51 11.71 -16.02
C PHE A 17 24.52 11.61 -17.19
N ASP A 18 24.93 12.20 -18.32
CA ASP A 18 24.21 12.16 -19.59
C ASP A 18 24.47 10.81 -20.31
N HIS A 19 23.41 10.24 -20.88
CA HIS A 19 23.30 8.82 -21.20
C HIS A 19 23.70 8.46 -22.65
N LYS A 20 24.46 9.31 -23.34
CA LYS A 20 24.80 9.12 -24.76
C LYS A 20 26.30 9.19 -25.04
N ARG A 21 27.00 8.07 -24.82
CA ARG A 21 28.11 7.61 -25.68
C ARG A 21 28.65 6.27 -25.21
N SER A 22 28.51 5.25 -26.05
CA SER A 22 29.32 4.03 -26.02
C SER A 22 30.72 4.34 -26.57
N PHE A 23 31.76 4.00 -25.81
CA PHE A 23 33.14 3.97 -26.26
C PHE A 23 33.92 2.90 -25.50
N ASP A 24 34.56 2.01 -26.25
CA ASP A 24 35.54 1.03 -25.79
C ASP A 24 36.74 1.75 -25.17
N ILE A 25 37.12 1.34 -23.95
CA ILE A 25 38.37 1.74 -23.31
C ILE A 25 39.07 0.47 -22.82
N GLN A 26 40.15 0.11 -23.51
CA GLN A 26 41.20 -0.76 -22.97
C GLN A 26 41.82 -0.07 -21.75
N SER A 27 41.75 -0.73 -20.59
CA SER A 27 42.29 -0.24 -19.32
C SER A 27 43.74 -0.69 -19.12
N PRO A 28 44.70 0.22 -18.85
CA PRO A 28 46.03 -0.11 -18.38
C PRO A 28 46.12 0.11 -16.87
N VAL A 29 45.54 -0.78 -16.07
CA VAL A 29 45.83 -0.87 -14.63
C VAL A 29 45.84 -2.35 -14.23
N GLN A 30 47.01 -2.97 -14.35
CA GLN A 30 47.34 -4.21 -13.67
C GLN A 30 47.53 -3.90 -12.18
N GLY A 31 46.45 -4.07 -11.42
CA GLY A 31 46.43 -3.87 -9.98
C GLY A 31 45.17 -4.50 -9.39
N GLU A 32 45.29 -5.77 -9.03
CA GLU A 32 44.42 -6.52 -8.11
C GLU A 32 42.93 -6.69 -8.49
N THR A 33 42.69 -7.50 -9.52
CA THR A 33 41.38 -8.17 -9.75
C THR A 33 41.31 -9.51 -9.00
N SER A 34 41.50 -9.52 -7.67
CA SER A 34 41.33 -10.76 -6.87
C SER A 34 39.88 -11.05 -6.48
N TRP A 35 38.97 -10.09 -6.63
CA TRP A 35 37.55 -10.24 -6.28
C TRP A 35 36.68 -10.84 -7.40
N LEU A 36 37.22 -11.04 -8.60
CA LEU A 36 36.50 -11.59 -9.75
C LEU A 36 36.90 -13.04 -10.10
N ALA A 37 37.84 -13.64 -9.36
CA ALA A 37 38.30 -15.01 -9.63
C ALA A 37 37.63 -16.09 -8.75
N ASN A 38 36.86 -15.69 -7.73
CA ASN A 38 36.14 -16.62 -6.87
C ASN A 38 34.66 -16.22 -6.78
N GLY A 39 33.80 -16.87 -7.58
CA GLY A 39 32.36 -16.93 -7.25
C GLY A 39 31.38 -16.33 -8.26
N PHE A 40 31.71 -16.26 -9.55
CA PHE A 40 30.70 -16.07 -10.62
C PHE A 40 30.15 -17.40 -11.15
N ASP A 41 30.14 -18.42 -10.28
CA ASP A 41 29.34 -19.65 -10.38
C ASP A 41 28.35 -19.71 -9.20
N GLN A 42 27.74 -18.58 -8.83
CA GLN A 42 26.49 -18.62 -8.09
C GLN A 42 25.36 -18.95 -9.07
N HIS A 43 25.38 -20.20 -9.54
CA HIS A 43 24.17 -20.94 -9.82
C HIS A 43 23.25 -20.71 -8.61
N TRP A 44 22.15 -19.98 -8.79
CA TRP A 44 21.14 -19.77 -7.74
C TRP A 44 20.38 -21.07 -7.51
N GLU A 45 21.08 -22.19 -7.39
CA GLU A 45 20.54 -23.50 -7.06
C GLU A 45 19.59 -23.27 -5.89
N ILE A 46 18.29 -23.25 -6.19
CA ILE A 46 17.26 -23.27 -5.17
C ILE A 46 17.44 -24.65 -4.57
N THR A 47 18.36 -24.76 -3.61
CA THR A 47 18.33 -25.86 -2.68
C THR A 47 16.96 -25.72 -2.03
N PRO A 48 16.05 -26.68 -2.24
CA PRO A 48 14.80 -26.66 -1.53
C PRO A 48 15.18 -26.96 -0.09
N GLU A 49 15.49 -25.93 0.68
CA GLU A 49 15.62 -26.06 2.11
C GLU A 49 14.34 -26.74 2.57
N LYS A 50 14.55 -27.89 3.22
CA LYS A 50 13.53 -28.78 3.77
C LYS A 50 12.84 -28.11 4.96
N GLY A 51 12.43 -26.86 4.81
CA GLY A 51 11.50 -26.17 5.69
C GLY A 51 10.12 -26.66 5.32
N SER A 52 9.48 -27.35 6.25
CA SER A 52 8.05 -27.67 6.28
C SER A 52 7.23 -26.56 5.61
N SER A 53 6.98 -26.71 4.32
CA SER A 53 6.15 -25.82 3.53
C SER A 53 4.70 -26.20 3.79
N SER A 54 4.28 -26.03 5.04
CA SER A 54 2.89 -25.64 5.26
C SER A 54 2.67 -24.49 4.28
N ILE A 55 1.77 -24.68 3.31
CA ILE A 55 1.41 -23.64 2.37
C ILE A 55 0.86 -22.51 3.24
N LYS A 56 1.73 -21.58 3.64
CA LYS A 56 1.38 -20.44 4.46
C LYS A 56 0.46 -19.64 3.56
N ARG A 57 -0.85 -19.72 3.83
CA ARG A 57 -1.85 -18.95 3.09
C ARG A 57 -1.35 -17.52 3.01
N GLY A 58 -1.23 -16.99 1.79
CA GLY A 58 -0.78 -15.62 1.58
C GLY A 58 -1.64 -14.64 2.38
N ARG A 59 -1.03 -13.56 2.87
CA ARG A 59 -1.78 -12.47 3.49
C ARG A 59 -2.71 -11.84 2.43
N PRO A 60 -3.91 -11.36 2.82
CA PRO A 60 -4.80 -10.67 1.89
C PRO A 60 -4.14 -9.40 1.35
N VAL A 61 -4.36 -9.11 0.07
CA VAL A 61 -3.77 -7.95 -0.62
C VAL A 61 -4.21 -6.63 0.02
N ASP A 62 -5.39 -6.60 0.63
CA ASP A 62 -5.89 -5.44 1.39
C ASP A 62 -4.97 -5.04 2.54
N GLU A 63 -4.30 -6.00 3.20
CA GLU A 63 -3.31 -5.71 4.26
C GLU A 63 -2.09 -4.97 3.69
N LEU A 64 -1.67 -5.34 2.48
CA LEU A 64 -0.56 -4.68 1.78
C LEU A 64 -0.95 -3.24 1.42
N PHE A 65 -2.13 -3.03 0.82
CA PHE A 65 -2.59 -1.69 0.45
C PHE A 65 -2.79 -0.78 1.66
N TRP A 66 -3.31 -1.32 2.76
CA TRP A 66 -3.40 -0.58 4.01
C TRP A 66 -2.02 -0.14 4.50
N THR A 67 -1.05 -1.06 4.50
CA THR A 67 0.31 -0.79 4.96
C THR A 67 0.98 0.29 4.10
N LEU A 68 0.81 0.21 2.77
CA LEU A 68 1.28 1.24 1.85
C LEU A 68 0.65 2.60 2.18
N GLY A 69 -0.69 2.68 2.30
CA GLY A 69 -1.38 3.92 2.63
C GLY A 69 -1.08 4.47 4.02
N TYR A 70 -0.69 3.62 4.97
CA TYR A 70 -0.26 4.03 6.31
C TYR A 70 1.10 4.73 6.31
N TYR A 71 2.05 4.23 5.51
CA TYR A 71 3.42 4.75 5.42
C TYR A 71 3.59 5.87 4.39
N THR A 72 2.63 6.12 3.51
CA THR A 72 2.61 7.30 2.63
C THR A 72 2.25 8.55 3.43
N GLN A 73 3.11 8.94 4.38
CA GLN A 73 2.71 9.80 5.50
C GLN A 73 2.81 11.31 5.20
N SER A 74 3.33 11.74 4.04
CA SER A 74 3.81 13.13 3.91
C SER A 74 3.25 13.95 2.76
N GLU A 75 2.65 13.35 1.74
CA GLU A 75 2.00 14.12 0.68
C GLU A 75 0.62 13.53 0.48
N ALA A 76 -0.41 14.34 0.71
CA ALA A 76 -1.78 13.95 0.42
C ALA A 76 -1.80 13.45 -1.02
N LEU A 77 -1.91 12.12 -1.20
CA LEU A 77 -1.85 11.49 -2.50
C LEU A 77 -2.84 12.21 -3.42
N PRO A 78 -2.36 12.98 -4.41
CA PRO A 78 -3.20 13.88 -5.16
C PRO A 78 -4.27 13.06 -5.87
N GLY A 79 -5.53 13.23 -5.44
CA GLY A 79 -6.68 12.52 -5.98
C GLY A 79 -7.37 11.54 -5.01
N LEU A 80 -6.66 10.94 -4.05
CA LEU A 80 -7.25 9.95 -3.13
C LEU A 80 -8.11 10.59 -2.04
N CYS A 81 -7.69 11.74 -1.49
CA CYS A 81 -8.45 12.43 -0.46
C CYS A 81 -8.39 13.95 -0.59
N ARG A 82 -9.53 14.62 -0.40
CA ARG A 82 -9.62 16.06 -0.10
C ARG A 82 -10.13 16.24 1.32
N ARG A 83 -9.71 17.34 1.94
CA ARG A 83 -10.13 17.72 3.30
C ARG A 83 -11.65 17.80 3.47
N ASP A 84 -12.34 18.23 2.42
CA ASP A 84 -13.79 18.44 2.39
C ASP A 84 -14.60 17.22 1.92
N ASP A 85 -13.94 16.10 1.63
CA ASP A 85 -14.64 14.89 1.22
C ASP A 85 -15.39 14.30 2.41
N VAL A 86 -16.68 14.01 2.22
CA VAL A 86 -17.47 13.25 3.18
C VAL A 86 -17.27 11.77 2.92
N VAL A 87 -16.77 11.08 3.93
CA VAL A 87 -16.31 9.70 3.81
C VAL A 87 -17.15 8.78 4.68
N LYS A 88 -17.48 7.61 4.14
CA LYS A 88 -18.07 6.50 4.89
C LYS A 88 -17.12 5.30 4.89
N VAL A 89 -16.99 4.65 6.04
CA VAL A 89 -16.36 3.33 6.12
C VAL A 89 -17.40 2.27 5.75
N ASN A 90 -17.12 1.49 4.70
CA ASN A 90 -18.01 0.43 4.22
C ASN A 90 -17.82 -0.87 4.99
N ARG A 91 -16.58 -1.15 5.39
CA ARG A 91 -16.18 -2.38 6.06
C ARG A 91 -15.23 -2.06 7.20
N TRP A 92 -15.44 -2.74 8.33
CA TRP A 92 -14.56 -2.61 9.48
C TRP A 92 -13.15 -3.15 9.16
N PRO A 93 -12.08 -2.33 9.27
CA PRO A 93 -10.72 -2.80 9.08
C PRO A 93 -10.30 -3.71 10.22
N ASN A 94 -9.54 -4.78 9.93
CA ASN A 94 -8.99 -5.64 10.96
C ASN A 94 -7.73 -5.02 11.59
N LEU A 95 -7.93 -3.99 12.41
CA LEU A 95 -6.84 -3.20 13.00
C LEU A 95 -5.86 -4.05 13.82
N THR A 96 -6.30 -5.17 14.42
CA THR A 96 -5.41 -6.07 15.19
C THR A 96 -4.24 -6.64 14.38
N ARG A 97 -4.37 -6.70 13.05
CA ARG A 97 -3.33 -7.24 12.14
C ARG A 97 -2.67 -6.17 11.29
N LEU A 98 -3.13 -4.92 11.38
CA LEU A 98 -2.72 -3.81 10.55
C LEU A 98 -1.92 -2.79 11.36
N PRO A 99 -0.96 -2.06 10.76
CA PRO A 99 -0.36 -0.90 11.42
C PRO A 99 -1.45 0.14 11.70
N HIS A 100 -1.56 0.54 12.97
CA HIS A 100 -2.59 1.47 13.42
C HIS A 100 -2.16 2.25 14.65
N GLN A 101 -2.81 3.38 14.88
CA GLN A 101 -2.75 4.13 16.12
C GLN A 101 -3.98 3.81 16.99
N THR A 102 -3.90 4.05 18.29
CA THR A 102 -5.00 3.75 19.22
C THR A 102 -6.30 4.48 18.86
N SER A 103 -6.17 5.69 18.30
CA SER A 103 -7.28 6.53 17.81
C SER A 103 -8.05 5.94 16.61
N PHE A 104 -7.43 5.03 15.83
CA PHE A 104 -8.01 4.54 14.58
C PHE A 104 -9.31 3.77 14.81
N HIS A 105 -9.45 3.11 15.96
CA HIS A 105 -10.69 2.46 16.37
C HIS A 105 -11.82 3.49 16.55
N ARG A 106 -11.53 4.65 17.13
CA ARG A 106 -12.51 5.74 17.33
C ARG A 106 -12.91 6.37 16.01
N ILE A 107 -11.94 6.58 15.11
CA ILE A 107 -12.18 7.11 13.77
C ILE A 107 -13.03 6.13 12.95
N ALA A 108 -12.69 4.84 12.95
CA ALA A 108 -13.45 3.79 12.28
C ALA A 108 -14.90 3.70 12.82
N ALA A 109 -15.07 3.73 14.15
CA ALA A 109 -16.38 3.72 14.79
C ALA A 109 -17.25 4.92 14.37
N LEU A 110 -16.66 6.11 14.38
CA LEU A 110 -17.33 7.33 13.98
C LEU A 110 -17.76 7.29 12.52
N LEU A 111 -16.85 6.96 11.59
CA LEU A 111 -17.12 6.96 10.15
C LEU A 111 -18.01 5.80 9.68
N THR A 112 -18.09 4.72 10.45
CA THR A 112 -19.04 3.62 10.20
C THR A 112 -20.47 4.06 10.57
N THR A 113 -20.60 4.81 11.66
CA THR A 113 -21.90 5.26 12.19
C THR A 113 -22.42 6.50 11.45
N ARG A 114 -21.53 7.46 11.18
CA ARG A 114 -21.84 8.77 10.61
C ARG A 114 -20.78 9.14 9.58
N PRO A 115 -21.13 9.20 8.28
CA PRO A 115 -20.21 9.70 7.28
C PRO A 115 -19.89 11.18 7.53
N THR A 116 -18.61 11.52 7.62
CA THR A 116 -18.17 12.89 7.95
C THR A 116 -16.91 13.25 7.17
N SER A 117 -16.59 14.54 7.08
CA SER A 117 -15.32 15.01 6.52
C SER A 117 -14.16 14.87 7.52
N ILE A 118 -12.93 14.92 7.01
CA ILE A 118 -11.71 14.83 7.83
C ILE A 118 -11.69 15.95 8.87
N VAL A 119 -11.97 17.18 8.46
CA VAL A 119 -11.96 18.36 9.35
C VAL A 119 -12.99 18.21 10.46
N LEU A 120 -14.18 17.70 10.15
CA LEU A 120 -15.23 17.51 11.15
C LEU A 120 -14.89 16.37 12.10
N ALA A 121 -14.38 15.24 11.58
CA ALA A 121 -13.97 14.11 12.40
C ALA A 121 -12.82 14.47 13.35
N SER A 122 -11.85 15.27 12.89
CA SER A 122 -10.77 15.81 13.72
C SER A 122 -11.32 16.64 14.88
N LYS A 123 -12.25 17.56 14.62
CA LYS A 123 -12.89 18.38 15.66
C LYS A 123 -13.75 17.55 16.62
N LEU A 124 -14.48 16.56 16.12
CA LEU A 124 -15.41 15.76 16.92
C LEU A 124 -14.69 14.77 17.85
N LEU A 125 -13.52 14.26 17.43
CA LEU A 125 -12.72 13.34 18.22
C LEU A 125 -11.62 14.03 19.04
N SER A 126 -11.42 15.34 18.83
CA SER A 126 -10.30 16.13 19.35
C SER A 126 -8.94 15.51 19.00
N LEU A 127 -8.79 15.11 17.73
CA LEU A 127 -7.57 14.49 17.18
C LEU A 127 -6.91 15.40 16.15
N PRO A 128 -5.58 15.35 15.98
CA PRO A 128 -4.91 16.08 14.92
C PRO A 128 -5.41 15.62 13.55
N GLU A 129 -5.58 16.59 12.63
CA GLU A 129 -6.08 16.30 11.27
C GLU A 129 -5.17 15.32 10.51
N THR A 130 -3.87 15.34 10.82
CA THR A 130 -2.86 14.44 10.25
C THR A 130 -3.16 12.96 10.53
N GLU A 131 -3.58 12.65 11.75
CA GLU A 131 -3.93 11.29 12.20
C GLU A 131 -5.23 10.79 11.53
N VAL A 132 -6.23 11.67 11.41
CA VAL A 132 -7.48 11.35 10.70
C VAL A 132 -7.23 11.16 9.20
N SER A 133 -6.38 12.01 8.61
CA SER A 133 -5.96 11.89 7.22
C SER A 133 -5.17 10.60 6.98
N GLN A 134 -4.28 10.21 7.89
CA GLN A 134 -3.51 8.97 7.78
C GLN A 134 -4.43 7.73 7.82
N PHE A 135 -5.40 7.70 8.74
CA PHE A 135 -6.42 6.65 8.76
C PHE A 135 -7.16 6.59 7.42
N TYR A 136 -7.61 7.74 6.92
CA TYR A 136 -8.34 7.81 5.68
C TYR A 136 -7.52 7.28 4.50
N GLN A 137 -6.26 7.68 4.36
CA GLN A 137 -5.40 7.24 3.26
C GLN A 137 -5.20 5.73 3.28
N ALA A 138 -4.88 5.14 4.44
CA ALA A 138 -4.76 3.70 4.60
C ALA A 138 -6.07 2.97 4.23
N ALA A 139 -7.21 3.51 4.68
CA ALA A 139 -8.51 2.93 4.42
C ALA A 139 -8.97 3.11 2.95
N ALA A 140 -8.58 4.20 2.29
CA ALA A 140 -8.88 4.46 0.88
C ALA A 140 -8.04 3.57 -0.03
N CYS A 141 -6.74 3.41 0.24
CA CYS A 141 -5.87 2.48 -0.48
C CYS A 141 -6.37 1.04 -0.40
N ALA A 142 -6.84 0.61 0.78
CA ALA A 142 -7.40 -0.72 1.00
C ALA A 142 -8.88 -0.87 0.57
N SER A 143 -9.48 0.15 -0.08
CA SER A 143 -10.89 0.14 -0.53
C SER A 143 -11.92 -0.11 0.59
N TYR A 144 -11.59 0.24 1.84
CA TYR A 144 -12.52 0.14 2.99
C TYR A 144 -13.45 1.34 3.11
N THR A 145 -13.17 2.44 2.42
CA THR A 145 -13.96 3.67 2.47
C THR A 145 -14.55 4.03 1.12
N THR A 146 -15.68 4.76 1.15
CA THR A 146 -16.27 5.42 -0.02
C THR A 146 -16.45 6.91 0.24
N VAL A 147 -16.21 7.71 -0.78
CA VAL A 147 -16.50 9.15 -0.76
C VAL A 147 -17.91 9.38 -1.26
N ILE A 148 -18.74 10.05 -0.45
CA ILE A 148 -20.15 10.32 -0.76
C ILE A 148 -20.29 11.60 -1.59
N ASN A 149 -19.50 12.63 -1.30
CA ASN A 149 -19.67 13.96 -1.88
C ASN A 149 -19.17 14.06 -3.34
N ARG A 150 -18.36 13.10 -3.80
CA ARG A 150 -17.85 13.10 -5.17
C ARG A 150 -18.80 12.30 -6.05
N LYS A 151 -19.37 12.96 -7.07
CA LYS A 151 -19.97 12.24 -8.21
C LYS A 151 -18.87 11.37 -8.80
N THR A 152 -18.99 10.06 -8.66
CA THR A 152 -17.96 9.08 -9.04
C THR A 152 -17.65 9.21 -10.53
N THR A 153 -16.53 9.86 -10.86
CA THR A 153 -15.90 9.70 -12.18
C THR A 153 -15.26 8.31 -12.20
N HIS A 154 -16.07 7.29 -12.47
CA HIS A 154 -15.79 5.98 -13.07
C HIS A 154 -14.57 5.10 -12.72
N PHE A 155 -13.66 5.44 -11.80
CA PHE A 155 -12.41 4.68 -11.64
C PHE A 155 -12.30 3.73 -10.43
N ALA A 156 -13.24 3.74 -9.48
CA ALA A 156 -13.09 2.93 -8.25
C ALA A 156 -14.43 2.53 -7.62
N GLN A 157 -15.37 2.02 -8.42
CA GLN A 157 -16.34 1.11 -7.81
C GLN A 157 -15.60 -0.20 -7.53
N PRO A 158 -15.47 -0.66 -6.26
CA PRO A 158 -15.29 -2.09 -6.07
C PRO A 158 -16.48 -2.70 -6.80
N GLN A 159 -16.20 -3.47 -7.85
CA GLN A 159 -17.21 -4.24 -8.54
C GLN A 159 -18.07 -4.84 -7.44
N GLN A 160 -19.34 -4.46 -7.37
CA GLN A 160 -20.28 -5.19 -6.54
C GLN A 160 -20.10 -6.62 -7.00
N LEU A 161 -19.42 -7.43 -6.21
CA LEU A 161 -19.25 -8.85 -6.47
C LEU A 161 -20.67 -9.31 -6.65
N GLN A 162 -21.06 -9.54 -7.91
CA GLN A 162 -22.36 -10.06 -8.25
C GLN A 162 -22.55 -11.20 -7.28
N GLN A 163 -23.54 -11.08 -6.40
CA GLN A 163 -23.77 -12.08 -5.37
C GLN A 163 -23.89 -13.39 -6.13
N ARG A 164 -22.85 -14.23 -6.08
CA ARG A 164 -22.90 -15.53 -6.73
C ARG A 164 -24.14 -16.17 -6.11
N PRO A 165 -25.14 -16.60 -6.92
CA PRO A 165 -26.33 -17.22 -6.37
C PRO A 165 -25.83 -18.37 -5.48
N ASN A 166 -26.02 -18.19 -4.17
CA ASN A 166 -25.49 -19.07 -3.16
C ASN A 166 -26.25 -20.39 -3.30
N HIS A 167 -25.80 -21.28 -4.19
CA HIS A 167 -26.14 -22.69 -4.14
C HIS A 167 -25.42 -23.29 -2.93
N SER A 168 -25.86 -22.90 -1.73
CA SER A 168 -25.34 -23.47 -0.51
C SER A 168 -25.69 -24.95 -0.49
N LEU A 169 -24.76 -25.80 -0.06
CA LEU A 169 -25.02 -27.22 0.16
C LEU A 169 -26.25 -27.44 1.08
N ILE A 170 -26.50 -26.47 1.97
CA ILE A 170 -27.65 -26.42 2.86
C ILE A 170 -28.96 -26.31 2.06
N SER A 171 -29.02 -25.45 1.03
CA SER A 171 -30.19 -25.35 0.15
C SER A 171 -30.51 -26.69 -0.52
N ARG A 172 -29.48 -27.45 -0.93
CA ARG A 172 -29.63 -28.79 -1.52
C ARG A 172 -30.12 -29.83 -0.50
N ILE A 173 -29.77 -29.69 0.77
CA ILE A 173 -30.25 -30.59 1.84
C ILE A 173 -31.74 -30.34 2.10
N PHE A 174 -32.15 -29.08 2.26
CA PHE A 174 -33.56 -28.74 2.46
C PHE A 174 -34.44 -29.16 1.27
N GLN A 175 -33.93 -28.98 0.05
CA GLN A 175 -34.64 -29.39 -1.16
C GLN A 175 -34.82 -30.91 -1.28
N ARG A 176 -33.99 -31.70 -0.58
CA ARG A 176 -34.06 -33.17 -0.57
C ARG A 176 -34.96 -33.73 0.55
N LEU A 177 -35.22 -32.94 1.60
CA LEU A 177 -36.11 -33.30 2.71
C LEU A 177 -37.56 -32.91 2.46
N ALA A 178 -37.82 -31.96 1.56
CA ALA A 178 -39.16 -31.51 1.20
C ALA A 178 -39.87 -32.45 0.19
N ARG A 179 -39.34 -33.66 -0.02
CA ARG A 179 -39.84 -34.68 -0.96
C ARG A 179 -40.15 -35.95 -0.19
#